data_AF-A0AAW0GJM7-F1
#
_entry.id   AF-A0AAW0GJM7-F1
#
_cell.length_a   1.000
_cell.length_b   1.000
_cell.length_c   1.000
_cell.angle_alpha   90.00
_cell.angle_beta   90.00
_cell.angle_gamma   90.00
#
_symmetry.space_group_name_H-M   'P 1'
#
loop_
_entity.id
_entity.type
_entity.pdbx_description
1 polymer ?
#
loop_
_entity_poly.entity_id
_entity_poly.type
_entity_poly.pdbx_seq_one_letter_code
_entity_poly.pdbx_strand_id
1 'polypeptide(L)'
;MDAEHAQQAAGTRVIVFTLDRPFAPNQEWNVDVFDGQFATIQSTKSFVRDDPSPTGGLVLILDPNIAAEFELFSVSGGVQICINSTGVSCLASPTNPTNQIRLEPISNAANLTWIFEIIS
;
A
#
# COMPACT_ATOMS: atom_id res chain seq x y z
N MET A 1 17.00 24.01 16.85
CA MET A 1 16.70 22.55 16.81
C MET A 1 15.26 22.46 16.35
N ASP A 2 14.94 21.49 15.48
CA ASP A 2 13.63 21.21 14.84
C ASP A 2 13.61 21.43 13.32
N ALA A 3 14.48 20.71 12.61
CA ALA A 3 14.35 20.54 11.15
C ALA A 3 14.67 19.12 10.66
N GLU A 4 15.06 18.18 11.53
CA GLU A 4 15.47 16.83 11.08
C GLU A 4 14.31 15.82 11.00
N HIS A 5 13.12 16.12 11.52
CA HIS A 5 11.96 15.22 11.41
C HIS A 5 10.99 15.56 10.26
N ALA A 6 11.12 16.73 9.64
CA ALA A 6 10.18 17.17 8.60
C ALA A 6 10.25 16.35 7.32
N GLN A 7 11.39 15.69 7.04
CA GLN A 7 11.60 14.98 5.77
C GLN A 7 11.16 13.51 5.78
N GLN A 8 11.12 12.85 6.95
CA GLN A 8 10.58 11.48 7.05
C GLN A 8 9.05 11.45 7.08
N ALA A 9 8.39 12.52 7.53
CA ALA A 9 6.93 12.58 7.64
C ALA A 9 6.20 12.49 6.28
N ALA A 10 6.85 12.87 5.18
CA ALA A 10 6.25 12.83 3.85
C ALA A 10 6.26 11.43 3.20
N GLY A 11 7.16 10.53 3.62
CA GLY A 11 7.31 9.19 3.07
C GLY A 11 7.77 9.12 1.60
N THR A 12 7.99 7.91 1.10
CA THR A 12 8.32 7.63 -0.31
C THR A 12 7.12 7.03 -1.03
N ARG A 13 6.71 7.60 -2.15
CA ARG A 13 5.53 7.12 -2.90
C ARG A 13 5.64 5.65 -3.28
N VAL A 14 4.55 4.90 -3.13
CA VAL A 14 4.45 3.52 -3.60
C VAL A 14 4.06 3.52 -5.08
N ILE A 15 4.96 2.99 -5.92
CA ILE A 15 4.84 3.01 -7.39
C ILE A 15 4.66 1.58 -7.90
N VAL A 16 3.76 1.40 -8.87
CA VAL A 16 3.54 0.10 -9.52
C VAL A 16 4.59 -0.11 -10.61
N PHE A 17 5.25 -1.26 -10.60
CA PHE A 17 6.18 -1.68 -11.65
C PHE A 17 5.75 -3.02 -12.23
N THR A 18 6.28 -3.36 -13.40
CA THR A 18 6.22 -4.74 -13.92
C THR A 18 7.04 -5.63 -12.98
N LEU A 19 6.53 -6.82 -12.67
CA LEU A 19 7.24 -7.80 -11.84
C LEU A 19 8.46 -8.35 -12.59
N ASP A 20 9.63 -8.27 -11.97
CA ASP A 20 10.85 -8.88 -12.50
C ASP A 20 10.88 -10.39 -12.20
N ARG A 21 11.60 -11.16 -13.04
CA ARG A 21 11.89 -12.57 -12.78
C ARG A 21 13.39 -12.83 -13.00
N PRO A 22 14.21 -13.09 -11.94
CA PRO A 22 13.82 -13.21 -10.52
C PRO A 22 13.33 -11.89 -9.91
N PHE A 23 12.54 -11.96 -8.84
CA PHE A 23 12.01 -10.79 -8.14
C PHE A 23 13.15 -9.94 -7.57
N ALA A 24 13.06 -8.63 -7.72
CA ALA A 24 13.97 -7.71 -7.07
C ALA A 24 13.56 -7.54 -5.58
N PRO A 25 14.50 -7.35 -4.63
CA PRO A 25 14.15 -7.23 -3.20
C PRO A 25 13.14 -6.12 -2.87
N ASN A 26 13.09 -5.06 -3.69
CA ASN A 26 12.13 -3.97 -3.55
C ASN A 26 10.74 -4.26 -4.14
N GLN A 27 10.52 -5.46 -4.71
CA GLN A 27 9.23 -5.98 -5.17
C GLN A 27 8.65 -7.00 -4.18
N GLU A 28 9.36 -7.31 -3.10
CA GLU A 28 8.92 -8.22 -2.04
C GLU A 28 8.27 -7.43 -0.89
N TRP A 29 7.20 -8.00 -0.34
CA TRP A 29 6.36 -7.37 0.67
C TRP A 29 6.04 -8.37 1.78
N ASN A 30 6.09 -7.90 3.02
CA ASN A 30 5.51 -8.61 4.16
C ASN A 30 4.09 -8.11 4.37
N VAL A 31 3.16 -9.04 4.53
CA VAL A 31 1.75 -8.76 4.83
C VAL A 31 1.42 -9.52 6.11
N ASP A 32 1.34 -8.78 7.22
CA ASP A 32 1.04 -9.35 8.53
C ASP A 32 -0.46 -9.20 8.81
N VAL A 33 -1.20 -10.29 8.64
CA VAL A 33 -2.66 -10.33 8.85
C VAL A 33 -2.99 -10.60 10.32
N PHE A 34 -3.87 -9.78 10.88
CA PHE A 34 -4.38 -9.88 12.25
C PHE A 34 -5.89 -9.63 12.28
N ASP A 35 -6.55 -10.04 13.36
CA ASP A 35 -8.00 -9.87 13.55
C ASP A 35 -8.86 -10.32 12.35
N GLY A 36 -8.38 -11.36 11.65
CA GLY A 36 -9.06 -12.06 10.55
C GLY A 36 -9.04 -11.34 9.19
N GLN A 37 -9.16 -10.02 9.18
CA GLN A 37 -9.29 -9.22 7.95
C GLN A 37 -8.43 -7.96 7.94
N PHE A 38 -7.73 -7.65 9.03
CA PHE A 38 -6.85 -6.49 9.08
C PHE A 38 -5.42 -6.91 8.80
N ALA A 39 -4.63 -6.01 8.22
CA ALA A 39 -3.23 -6.27 7.92
C ALA A 39 -2.38 -5.01 8.01
N THR A 40 -1.12 -5.21 8.36
CA THR A 40 -0.06 -4.23 8.06
C THR A 40 0.73 -4.71 6.85
N ILE A 41 1.20 -3.75 6.04
CA ILE A 41 1.95 -4.03 4.82
C ILE A 41 3.31 -3.33 4.91
N GLN A 42 4.39 -4.07 4.65
CA GLN A 42 5.76 -3.59 4.80
C GLN A 42 6.63 -3.97 3.59
N SER A 43 7.50 -3.07 3.14
CA SER A 43 8.58 -3.37 2.18
C SER A 43 9.94 -3.04 2.78
N THR A 44 10.87 -4.00 2.79
CA THR A 44 12.29 -3.81 3.18
C THR A 44 12.47 -2.90 4.42
N LYS A 45 11.64 -3.11 5.47
CA LYS A 45 11.59 -2.36 6.74
C LYS A 45 10.81 -1.04 6.77
N SER A 46 10.16 -0.63 5.68
CA SER A 46 9.27 0.53 5.64
C SER A 46 7.81 0.11 5.64
N PHE A 47 6.96 0.79 6.40
CA PHE A 47 5.52 0.54 6.48
C PHE A 47 4.77 1.37 5.45
N VAL A 48 3.71 0.80 4.91
CA VAL A 48 2.78 1.50 4.02
C VAL A 48 1.79 2.31 4.85
N ARG A 49 1.49 3.52 4.39
CA ARG A 49 0.40 4.37 4.91
C ARG A 49 -0.22 5.19 3.78
N ASP A 50 -1.35 5.84 4.06
CA ASP A 50 -1.91 6.84 3.17
C ASP A 50 -1.05 8.11 3.10
N ASP A 51 -0.95 8.67 1.90
CA ASP A 51 -0.30 9.94 1.63
C ASP A 51 -1.22 11.09 2.12
N PRO A 52 -0.80 11.89 3.12
CA PRO A 52 -1.63 12.99 3.64
C PRO A 52 -1.71 14.18 2.68
N SER A 53 -0.99 14.17 1.56
CA SER A 53 -1.04 15.24 0.56
C SER A 53 -2.34 15.25 -0.25
N PRO A 54 -2.72 16.39 -0.85
CA PRO A 54 -3.93 16.49 -1.67
C PRO A 54 -3.94 15.57 -2.90
N THR A 55 -2.77 15.08 -3.32
CA THR A 55 -2.66 14.12 -4.43
C THR A 55 -3.10 12.71 -4.04
N GLY A 56 -3.19 12.42 -2.74
CA GLY A 56 -3.60 11.13 -2.19
C GLY A 56 -2.68 9.97 -2.58
N GLY A 57 -3.11 8.75 -2.27
CA GLY A 57 -2.38 7.52 -2.59
C GLY A 57 -1.66 6.93 -1.38
N LEU A 58 -0.58 6.19 -1.64
CA LEU A 58 0.22 5.54 -0.61
C LEU A 58 1.67 6.03 -0.57
N VAL A 59 2.24 6.04 0.64
CA VAL A 59 3.66 6.28 0.91
C VAL A 59 4.25 5.22 1.84
N LEU A 60 5.54 4.97 1.68
CA LEU A 60 6.41 4.18 2.55
C LEU A 60 7.04 5.10 3.60
N ILE A 61 6.96 4.70 4.85
CA ILE A 61 7.61 5.39 5.97
C ILE A 61 8.44 4.43 6.81
N LEU A 62 9.49 4.96 7.44
CA LEU A 62 10.40 4.17 8.27
C LEU A 62 9.92 3.99 9.72
N ASP A 63 8.95 4.80 10.17
CA ASP A 63 8.46 4.76 11.55
C ASP A 63 7.34 3.70 11.73
N PRO A 64 7.58 2.60 12.47
CA PRO A 64 6.57 1.58 12.72
C PRO A 64 5.37 2.08 13.53
N ASN A 65 5.52 3.15 14.31
CA ASN A 65 4.44 3.66 15.16
C ASN A 65 3.35 4.39 14.37
N ILE A 66 3.54 4.55 13.05
CA ILE A 66 2.63 5.25 12.15
C ILE A 66 2.18 4.31 11.01
N ALA A 67 2.35 3.00 11.18
CA ALA A 67 1.84 2.02 10.21
C ALA A 67 0.32 2.14 10.07
N ALA A 68 -0.18 2.13 8.83
CA ALA A 68 -1.61 2.08 8.59
C ALA A 68 -2.13 0.65 8.72
N GLU A 69 -3.34 0.54 9.25
CA GLU A 69 -4.11 -0.70 9.23
C GLU A 69 -4.94 -0.76 7.95
N PHE A 70 -4.78 -1.85 7.21
CA PHE A 70 -5.55 -2.12 5.99
C PHE A 70 -6.57 -3.22 6.26
N GLU A 71 -7.78 -3.05 5.75
CA GLU A 71 -8.80 -4.10 5.71
C GLU A 71 -8.73 -4.84 4.37
N LEU A 72 -8.73 -6.17 4.42
CA LEU A 72 -8.61 -7.05 3.28
C LEU A 72 -9.96 -7.72 2.97
N PHE A 73 -10.54 -7.38 1.83
CA PHE A 73 -11.79 -7.99 1.36
C PHE A 73 -11.51 -9.02 0.27
N SER A 74 -11.96 -10.25 0.47
CA SER A 74 -11.94 -11.26 -0.59
C SER A 74 -12.93 -10.89 -1.68
N VAL A 75 -12.48 -10.84 -2.92
CA VAL A 75 -13.31 -10.57 -4.11
C VAL A 75 -13.06 -11.61 -5.19
N SER A 76 -13.93 -11.65 -6.20
CA SER A 76 -13.74 -12.54 -7.33
C SER A 76 -12.41 -12.23 -8.04
N GLY A 77 -11.46 -13.16 -7.97
CA GLY A 77 -10.16 -13.06 -8.63
C GLY A 77 -9.02 -12.47 -7.79
N GLY A 78 -9.25 -12.11 -6.53
CA GLY A 78 -8.18 -11.59 -5.67
C GLY A 78 -8.67 -10.97 -4.36
N VAL A 79 -7.97 -9.93 -3.91
CA VAL A 79 -8.23 -9.21 -2.66
C VAL A 79 -8.31 -7.72 -2.95
N GLN A 80 -9.26 -7.03 -2.32
CA GLN A 80 -9.21 -5.57 -2.22
C GLN A 80 -8.54 -5.19 -0.91
N ILE A 81 -7.64 -4.21 -0.98
CA ILE A 81 -6.91 -3.69 0.16
C ILE A 81 -7.47 -2.30 0.41
N CYS A 82 -8.09 -2.07 1.57
CA CYS A 82 -8.79 -0.83 1.86
C CYS A 82 -8.32 -0.21 3.17
N ILE A 83 -8.47 1.11 3.29
CA ILE A 83 -8.09 1.89 4.46
C ILE A 83 -9.24 2.83 4.83
N ASN A 84 -9.41 3.08 6.12
CA ASN A 84 -10.45 3.95 6.64
C ASN A 84 -9.84 5.22 7.29
N SER A 85 -9.14 6.04 6.51
CA SER A 85 -8.52 7.27 7.03
C SER A 85 -9.44 8.50 6.97
N THR A 86 -10.28 8.60 5.93
CA THR A 86 -11.28 9.68 5.76
C THR A 86 -12.62 9.18 5.19
N GLY A 87 -12.83 7.86 5.30
CA GLY A 87 -13.85 7.10 4.59
C GLY A 87 -13.22 5.85 3.96
N VAL A 88 -14.02 4.82 3.70
CA VAL A 88 -13.50 3.56 3.15
C VAL A 88 -13.06 3.76 1.71
N SER A 89 -11.74 3.72 1.49
CA SER A 89 -11.12 3.77 0.16
C SER A 89 -10.19 2.59 -0.03
N CYS A 90 -10.06 2.10 -1.26
CA CYS A 90 -9.25 0.95 -1.60
C CYS A 90 -8.10 1.32 -2.52
N LEU A 91 -7.01 0.56 -2.42
CA LEU A 91 -5.83 0.70 -3.25
C LEU A 91 -6.19 0.42 -4.70
N ALA A 92 -5.91 1.38 -5.57
CA ALA A 92 -6.15 1.32 -7.00
C ALA A 92 -4.84 1.28 -7.77
N SER A 93 -4.63 0.23 -8.56
CA SER A 93 -3.53 0.14 -9.50
C SER A 93 -3.71 1.19 -10.60
N PRO A 94 -2.67 1.96 -10.94
CA PRO A 94 -2.72 2.84 -12.09
C PRO A 94 -2.72 2.04 -13.40
N THR A 95 -3.20 2.66 -14.48
CA THR A 95 -3.21 2.05 -15.83
C THR A 95 -1.81 1.87 -16.41
N ASN A 96 -0.89 2.79 -16.08
CA ASN A 96 0.48 2.77 -16.56
C ASN A 96 1.42 2.36 -15.43
N PRO A 97 2.33 1.38 -15.65
CA PRO A 97 3.46 1.17 -14.76
C PRO A 97 4.24 2.48 -14.56
N THR A 98 4.99 2.57 -13.48
CA THR A 98 5.73 3.75 -12.98
C THR A 98 4.86 4.86 -12.36
N ASN A 99 3.54 4.70 -12.34
CA ASN A 99 2.65 5.60 -11.62
C ASN A 99 2.41 5.12 -10.17
N GLN A 100 2.05 6.07 -9.31
CA GLN A 100 1.72 5.82 -7.91
C GLN A 100 0.38 5.10 -7.77
N ILE A 101 0.27 4.23 -6.75
CA ILE A 101 -1.01 3.67 -6.29
C ILE A 101 -1.90 4.81 -5.77
N ARG A 102 -3.17 4.79 -6.15
CA ARG A 102 -4.17 5.76 -5.70
C ARG A 102 -5.13 5.12 -4.70
N LEU A 103 -5.88 5.96 -3.99
CA LEU A 103 -7.03 5.53 -3.22
C LEU A 103 -8.30 5.89 -3.99
N GLU A 104 -9.18 4.91 -4.18
CA GLU A 104 -10.46 5.08 -4.86
C GLU A 104 -11.59 4.52 -3.98
N PRO A 105 -12.84 5.00 -4.13
CA PRO A 105 -13.99 4.42 -3.43
C PRO A 105 -14.15 2.93 -3.74
N ILE A 106 -14.65 2.16 -2.78
CA ILE A 106 -14.90 0.73 -2.95
C ILE A 106 -15.86 0.47 -4.12
N SER A 107 -15.48 -0.45 -5.01
CA SER A 107 -16.26 -0.86 -6.18
C SER A 107 -15.78 -2.23 -6.68
N ASN A 108 -16.41 -2.80 -7.72
CA ASN A 108 -15.96 -4.05 -8.34
C ASN A 108 -14.97 -3.83 -9.51
N ALA A 109 -14.31 -2.67 -9.57
CA ALA A 109 -13.39 -2.36 -10.66
C ALA A 109 -12.11 -3.22 -10.58
N ALA A 110 -11.63 -3.68 -11.73
CA ALA A 110 -10.48 -4.59 -11.81
C ALA A 110 -9.19 -3.96 -11.28
N ASN A 111 -9.04 -2.64 -11.39
CA ASN A 111 -7.89 -1.90 -10.84
C ASN A 111 -7.84 -1.89 -9.31
N LEU A 112 -8.92 -2.28 -8.62
CA LEU A 112 -8.96 -2.42 -7.16
C LEU A 112 -8.65 -3.84 -6.67
N THR A 113 -8.46 -4.79 -7.59
CA THR A 113 -8.23 -6.20 -7.26
C THR A 113 -6.73 -6.50 -7.30
N TRP A 114 -6.20 -6.97 -6.19
CA TRP A 114 -4.79 -7.33 -6.01
C TRP A 114 -4.65 -8.85 -5.83
N ILE A 115 -3.51 -9.37 -6.28
CA ILE A 115 -3.15 -10.78 -6.14
C ILE A 115 -1.81 -10.85 -5.41
N PHE A 116 -1.74 -11.65 -4.35
CA PHE A 116 -0.49 -11.96 -3.67
C PHE A 116 0.05 -13.29 -4.16
N GLU A 117 1.34 -13.33 -4.55
CA GLU A 117 2.07 -14.57 -4.84
C GLU A 117 3.05 -14.81 -3.69
N ILE A 118 2.97 -15.97 -3.04
CA ILE A 118 3.88 -16.33 -1.95
C ILE A 118 5.24 -16.68 -2.57
N ILE A 119 6.28 -15.97 -2.13
CA ILE A 119 7.67 -16.25 -2.47
C ILE A 119 8.26 -17.28 -1.49
N SER A 120 9.01 -18.25 -2.01
CA SER A 120 9.61 -19.38 -1.28
C SER A 120 11.12 -19.26 -1.14
#